data_AF-A0A6G0VRR5-F1
#
_entry.id   AF-A0A6G0VRR5-F1
#
_cell.length_a   1.000
_cell.length_b   1.000
_cell.length_c   1.000
_cell.angle_alpha   90.00
_cell.angle_beta   90.00
_cell.angle_gamma   90.00
#
_symmetry.space_group_name_H-M   'P 1'
#
loop_
_entity.id
_entity.type
_entity.pdbx_description
1 polymer ?
#
loop_
_entity_poly.entity_id
_entity_poly.type
_entity_poly.pdbx_seq_one_letter_code
_entity_poly.pdbx_strand_id
1 'polypeptide(L)' 'MYDGLLSIELPSDTELIAFADDVAIVCTAQVPHILEESFGKAFQEVVIWMTNNDLELLHKSEAIVFTNRNVRILNFRTL' A
#
# COMPACT_ATOMS: atom_id res chain seq x y z
N MET A 1 -13.32 -9.16 -9.50
CA MET A 1 -13.52 -7.69 -9.67
C MET A 1 -12.29 -6.91 -9.20
N TYR A 2 -11.59 -7.34 -8.15
CA TYR A 2 -10.26 -6.83 -7.76
C TYR A 2 -9.09 -7.70 -8.28
N ASP A 3 -9.35 -8.75 -9.07
CA ASP A 3 -8.30 -9.64 -9.58
C ASP A 3 -7.29 -8.90 -10.48
N GLY A 4 -7.74 -7.85 -11.17
CA GLY A 4 -6.86 -6.94 -11.91
C GLY A 4 -5.97 -6.08 -11.02
N LEU A 5 -6.41 -5.75 -9.81
CA LEU A 5 -5.61 -5.03 -8.81
C LEU A 5 -4.59 -5.94 -8.16
N LEU A 6 -4.94 -7.20 -7.90
CA LEU A 6 -4.01 -8.22 -7.40
C LEU A 6 -2.92 -8.59 -8.41
N SER A 7 -3.07 -8.17 -9.67
CA SER A 7 -2.14 -8.46 -10.77
C SER A 7 -1.23 -7.28 -11.12
N ILE A 8 -1.29 -6.16 -10.39
CA ILE A 8 -0.40 -5.02 -10.63
C ILE A 8 1.04 -5.38 -10.27
N GLU A 9 2.00 -4.88 -11.06
CA GLU A 9 3.41 -5.03 -10.72
C GLU A 9 3.73 -4.16 -9.51
N LEU A 10 4.12 -4.81 -8.42
CA LEU A 10 4.55 -4.15 -7.19
C LEU A 10 6.08 -4.15 -7.08
N PRO A 11 6.66 -3.19 -6.34
CA PRO A 11 8.06 -3.25 -5.93
C PRO A 11 8.39 -4.58 -5.23
N SER A 12 9.65 -4.99 -5.31
CA SER A 12 10.15 -6.17 -4.58
C SER A 12 9.83 -6.07 -3.08
N ASP A 13 9.56 -7.22 -2.46
CA ASP A 13 9.20 -7.34 -1.04
C ASP A 13 7.91 -6.60 -0.65
N THR A 14 7.01 -6.38 -1.61
CA THR A 14 5.66 -5.84 -1.41
C THR A 14 4.59 -6.80 -1.93
N GLU A 15 3.55 -7.00 -1.13
CA GLU A 15 2.39 -7.82 -1.46
C GLU A 15 1.10 -7.02 -1.29
N LEU A 16 0.10 -7.34 -2.10
CA LEU A 16 -1.23 -6.75 -2.01
C LEU A 16 -2.23 -7.84 -1.62
N ILE A 17 -2.96 -7.58 -0.56
CA ILE A 17 -3.97 -8.47 -0.01
C ILE A 17 -5.31 -7.78 -0.16
N ALA A 18 -6.23 -8.35 -0.92
CA ALA A 18 -7.58 -7.83 -1.07
C ALA A 18 -8.58 -8.78 -0.42
N PHE A 19 -9.54 -8.22 0.32
CA PHE A 19 -10.66 -8.95 0.88
C PHE A 19 -11.93 -8.13 0.75
N ALA A 20 -12.91 -8.64 0.02
CA ALA A 20 -14.14 -7.92 -0.32
C ALA A 20 -13.84 -6.55 -0.95
N ASP A 21 -14.12 -5.46 -0.25
CA ASP A 21 -13.89 -4.07 -0.62
C ASP A 21 -12.61 -3.46 0.00
N ASP A 22 -11.97 -4.17 0.92
CA ASP A 22 -10.75 -3.74 1.61
C ASP A 22 -9.49 -4.24 0.88
N VAL A 23 -8.50 -3.36 0.77
CA VAL A 23 -7.19 -3.66 0.19
C VAL A 23 -6.09 -3.24 1.17
N ALA A 24 -5.15 -4.15 1.42
CA ALA A 24 -3.97 -3.92 2.23
C ALA A 24 -2.70 -4.05 1.39
N ILE A 25 -1.79 -3.10 1.54
CA ILE A 25 -0.44 -3.16 0.97
C ILE A 25 0.51 -3.55 2.11
N VAL A 26 1.23 -4.65 1.94
CA VAL A 26 2.19 -5.17 2.91
C VAL A 26 3.58 -5.04 2.31
N CYS A 27 4.38 -4.12 2.84
CA CYS A 27 5.78 -3.99 2.47
C CYS A 27 6.67 -4.55 3.58
N THR A 28 7.76 -5.21 3.20
CA THR A 28 8.80 -5.63 4.14
C THR A 28 10.16 -5.11 3.67
N ALA A 29 10.96 -4.59 4.59
CA ALA A 29 12.31 -4.15 4.30
C ALA A 29 13.17 -4.17 5.57
N GLN A 30 14.47 -4.39 5.40
CA GLN A 30 15.42 -4.34 6.52
C GLN A 30 15.74 -2.91 6.96
N VAL A 31 15.59 -1.93 6.06
CA VAL A 31 15.94 -0.53 6.31
C VAL A 31 14.69 0.35 6.18
N PRO A 32 14.38 1.22 7.16
CA PRO A 32 13.13 2.01 7.16
C PRO A 32 12.93 2.90 5.93
N HIS A 33 13.98 3.53 5.40
CA HIS A 33 13.84 4.39 4.22
C HIS A 33 13.43 3.60 2.97
N ILE A 34 13.90 2.36 2.83
CA ILE A 34 13.53 1.47 1.73
C ILE A 34 12.06 1.07 1.88
N LEU A 35 11.61 0.84 3.12
CA LEU A 35 10.20 0.52 3.40
C LEU A 35 9.28 1.66 2.95
N GLU A 36 9.60 2.91 3.32
CA GLU A 36 8.81 4.08 2.95
C GLU A 36 8.81 4.30 1.43
N GLU A 37 9.95 4.13 0.77
CA GLU A 37 10.05 4.25 -0.69
C GLU A 37 9.25 3.15 -1.42
N SER A 38 9.38 1.89 -1.01
CA SER A 38 8.63 0.77 -1.58
C SER A 38 7.12 0.93 -1.34
N PHE A 39 6.72 1.34 -0.14
CA PHE A 39 5.33 1.63 0.17
C PHE A 39 4.77 2.76 -0.69
N GLY A 40 5.51 3.87 -0.81
CA GLY A 40 5.09 5.00 -1.64
C GLY A 40 4.88 4.61 -3.10
N LYS A 41 5.81 3.84 -3.68
CA LYS A 41 5.69 3.31 -5.04
C LYS A 41 4.48 2.37 -5.19
N ALA A 42 4.34 1.39 -4.31
CA ALA A 42 3.22 0.46 -4.32
C ALA A 42 1.87 1.18 -4.18
N PHE A 43 1.79 2.15 -3.27
CA PHE A 43 0.59 2.96 -3.05
C PHE A 43 0.23 3.77 -4.30
N GLN A 44 1.21 4.38 -4.97
CA GLN A 44 0.97 5.09 -6.23
C GLN A 44 0.42 4.18 -7.32
N GLU A 45 0.97 2.98 -7.51
CA GLU A 45 0.45 2.02 -8.49
C GLU A 45 -1.00 1.61 -8.20
N VAL A 46 -1.33 1.39 -6.92
CA VAL A 46 -2.71 1.11 -6.49
C VAL A 46 -3.64 2.28 -6.79
N VAL A 47 -3.24 3.51 -6.46
CA VAL A 47 -4.02 4.73 -6.74
C VAL A 47 -4.24 4.91 -8.24
N ILE A 48 -3.22 4.69 -9.07
CA ILE A 48 -3.32 4.76 -10.53
C ILE A 48 -4.30 3.71 -11.05
N TRP A 49 -4.20 2.46 -10.58
CA TRP A 49 -5.12 1.41 -10.98
C TRP A 49 -6.56 1.74 -10.58
N MET A 50 -6.78 2.21 -9.35
CA MET A 50 -8.12 2.59 -8.87
C MET A 50 -8.69 3.73 -9.72
N THR A 51 -7.92 4.78 -9.96
CA THR A 51 -8.32 5.92 -10.79
C THR A 51 -8.71 5.48 -12.20
N ASN A 52 -7.92 4.57 -12.81
CA ASN A 52 -8.19 4.05 -14.16
C ASN A 52 -9.44 3.15 -14.23
N ASN A 53 -9.92 2.65 -13.09
CA ASN A 53 -11.12 1.81 -12.99
C ASN A 53 -12.31 2.57 -12.38
N ASP A 54 -12.27 3.91 -12.37
CA ASP A 54 -13.30 4.79 -11.79
C ASP A 54 -13.58 4.52 -10.31
N LEU A 55 -12.56 4.05 -9.57
CA LEU A 55 -12.60 3.82 -8.13
C LEU A 55 -11.83 4.91 -7.40
N GLU A 56 -12.36 5.38 -6.28
CA GLU A 56 -11.73 6.39 -5.44
C GLU A 56 -11.40 5.81 -4.05
N LEU A 57 -10.19 6.08 -3.56
CA LEU A 57 -9.81 5.79 -2.18
C LEU A 57 -10.55 6.73 -1.24
N LEU A 58 -11.52 6.19 -0.50
CA LEU A 58 -12.18 6.91 0.58
C LEU A 58 -11.16 7.22 1.69
N HIS A 59 -11.34 8.38 2.33
CA HIS A 59 -10.47 9.02 3.33
C HIS A 59 -10.14 8.20 4.61
N LYS A 60 -10.54 6.93 4.69
CA LYS A 60 -10.28 6.02 5.82
C LYS A 60 -9.19 5.00 5.49
N SER A 61 -8.13 5.44 4.81
CA SER A 61 -6.93 4.63 4.63
C SER A 61 -6.04 4.82 5.86
N GLU A 62 -5.59 3.73 6.49
CA GLU A 62 -4.62 3.75 7.60
C GLU A 62 -3.36 2.97 7.20
N ALA A 63 -2.18 3.57 7.40
CA ALA A 63 -0.89 2.94 7.12
C ALA A 63 -0.18 2.70 8.46
N ILE A 64 0.30 1.47 8.67
CA ILE A 64 0.94 1.08 9.92
C ILE A 64 2.27 0.42 9.60
N VAL A 65 3.35 0.98 10.16
CA VAL A 65 4.70 0.43 10.06
C VAL A 65 5.00 -0.38 11.31
N PHE A 66 5.24 -1.67 11.10
CA PHE A 66 5.77 -2.57 12.12
C PHE A 66 7.29 -2.65 12.00
N THR A 67 8.00 -2.24 13.05
CA THR A 67 9.44 -2.46 13.20
C THR A 67 9.69 -3.41 14.36
N ASN A 68 10.86 -4.06 14.40
CA ASN A 68 11.24 -5.04 15.42
C ASN A 68 11.15 -4.52 16.89
N ARG A 69 10.99 -3.21 17.09
CA ARG A 69 10.86 -2.59 18.42
C ARG A 69 9.68 -1.63 18.58
N ASN A 70 9.02 -1.21 17.50
CA ASN A 70 8.00 -0.15 17.54
C ASN A 70 6.94 -0.34 16.46
N VAL A 71 5.70 0.05 16.78
CA VAL A 71 4.61 0.23 15.81
C VAL A 71 4.42 1.74 15.61
N ARG A 72 4.39 2.20 14.36
CA ARG A 72 4.09 3.60 14.01
C ARG A 72 2.93 3.66 13.03
N ILE A 73 1.95 4.52 13.30
CA ILE A 73 0.90 4.85 12.34
C ILE A 73 1.44 5.97 11.44
N LEU A 74 1.47 5.73 10.13
CA LEU A 74 1.80 6.74 9.13
C LEU A 74 0.53 7.47 8.72
N ASN A 75 0.57 8.81 8.78
CA ASN A 75 -0.50 9.64 8.25
C ASN A 75 -0.30 9.85 6.75
N PHE A 76 -1.29 9.48 5.95
CA PHE A 76 -1.31 9.68 4.50
C PHE A 76 -1.22 11.14 4.06
N ARG A 77 -1.40 12.11 4.96
CA ARG A 77 -1.23 13.55 4.65
C ARG A 77 0.23 13.98 4.40
N THR A 78 1.19 13.09 4.66
CA THR A 78 2.63 13.40 4.65
C THR A 78 3.43 12.55 3.66
N LEU A 79 2.76 11.67 2.91
CA LEU A 79 3.30 10.94 1.76
C LEU A 79 2.88 11.65 0.48
#